data_AF-A0A210Q2L8-F1
#
_entry.id   AF-A0A210Q2L8-F1
#
_cell.length_a   1.000
_cell.length_b   1.000
_cell.length_c   1.000
_cell.angle_alpha   90.00
_cell.angle_beta   90.00
_cell.angle_gamma   90.00
#
_symmetry.space_group_name_H-M   'P 1'
#
loop_
_entity.id
_entity.type
_entity.pdbx_description
1 polymer ?
#
loop_
_entity_poly.entity_id
_entity_poly.type
_entity_poly.pdbx_seq_one_letter_code
_entity_poly.pdbx_strand_id
1 'polypeptide(L)'
;MAGADWKKSNLCNVISAISTQLYDVSNCIENIMRLIDKLCYDCATLYGSQKHFALDRTIQFSKQENHRHLNDIRTDEWFNIRATATVTGSTLNAALGLDTLKSQQEHYDCVKSGTKRKEPSPQVMEKIVYGTQNEIHAVATAVSKVMPVFFPNLIFSEEWCIKTESNGVCIVISPDGSFVEEETETTTMAVEIKSPFPAQPGTYKPPIYHKVPTYYVPQILSEMYALNVESLFFLCYSQESTSAMHTHFDADLWCPTSKKIKADCAFERED
;
A
#
# COMPACT_ATOMS: atom_id res chain seq x y z
N MET A 1 -9.13 11.50 -29.54
CA MET A 1 -8.80 12.91 -29.84
C MET A 1 -8.99 13.14 -31.33
N ALA A 2 -9.62 14.24 -31.73
CA ALA A 2 -9.94 14.55 -33.12
C ALA A 2 -8.68 14.46 -34.00
N GLY A 3 -8.82 13.91 -35.22
CA GLY A 3 -7.73 13.78 -36.18
C GLY A 3 -7.05 15.11 -36.52
N ALA A 4 -5.92 15.02 -37.23
CA ALA A 4 -4.95 16.10 -37.47
C ALA A 4 -5.47 17.41 -38.11
N ASP A 5 -6.77 17.52 -38.44
CA ASP A 5 -7.34 18.66 -39.17
C ASP A 5 -8.58 19.29 -38.51
N TRP A 6 -8.70 19.21 -37.17
CA TRP A 6 -9.83 19.82 -36.43
C TRP A 6 -9.97 21.33 -36.66
N LYS A 7 -8.89 22.01 -37.07
CA LYS A 7 -8.88 23.44 -37.40
C LYS A 7 -9.75 23.78 -38.62
N LYS A 8 -10.04 22.82 -39.50
CA LYS A 8 -10.96 22.97 -40.65
C LYS A 8 -12.38 22.51 -40.35
N SER A 9 -12.65 22.02 -39.14
CA SER A 9 -13.99 21.60 -38.74
C SER A 9 -14.90 22.81 -38.51
N ASN A 10 -16.19 22.66 -38.80
CA ASN A 10 -17.22 23.63 -38.40
C ASN A 10 -17.30 23.83 -36.87
N LEU A 11 -16.68 22.93 -36.10
CA LEU A 11 -16.59 23.01 -34.65
C LEU A 11 -15.27 23.66 -34.16
N CYS A 12 -14.44 24.23 -35.04
CA CYS A 12 -13.12 24.74 -34.69
C CYS A 12 -13.14 25.72 -33.51
N ASN A 13 -14.10 26.65 -33.47
CA ASN A 13 -14.24 27.62 -32.38
C ASN A 13 -14.61 26.95 -31.06
N VAL A 14 -15.52 25.96 -31.09
CA VAL A 14 -15.92 25.19 -29.90
C VAL A 14 -14.75 24.35 -29.39
N ILE A 15 -14.04 23.65 -30.29
CA ILE A 15 -12.86 22.84 -29.95
C ILE A 15 -11.75 23.73 -29.37
N SER A 16 -11.52 24.91 -29.95
CA SER A 16 -10.52 25.88 -29.45
C SER A 16 -10.89 26.41 -28.06
N ALA A 17 -12.16 26.76 -27.84
CA ALA A 17 -12.64 27.23 -26.54
C ALA A 17 -12.49 26.15 -25.46
N ILE A 18 -12.90 24.90 -25.76
CA ILE A 18 -12.73 23.76 -24.85
C ILE A 18 -11.24 23.52 -24.57
N SER A 19 -10.38 23.55 -25.60
CA SER A 19 -8.94 23.35 -25.43
C SER A 19 -8.31 24.43 -24.55
N THR A 20 -8.75 25.69 -24.69
CA THR A 20 -8.29 26.81 -23.86
C THR A 20 -8.73 26.63 -22.41
N GLN A 21 -10.01 26.29 -22.19
CA GLN A 21 -10.52 26.02 -20.85
C GLN A 21 -9.80 24.84 -20.17
N LEU A 22 -9.51 23.75 -20.90
CA LEU A 22 -8.73 22.62 -20.39
C LEU A 22 -7.31 23.04 -19.98
N TYR A 23 -6.68 23.92 -20.76
CA TYR A 23 -5.38 24.48 -20.44
C TYR A 23 -5.43 25.36 -19.18
N ASP A 24 -6.42 26.25 -19.07
CA ASP A 24 -6.59 27.12 -17.90
C ASP A 24 -6.86 26.31 -16.62
N VAL A 25 -7.70 25.27 -16.70
CA VAL A 25 -7.96 24.34 -15.58
C VAL A 25 -6.68 23.62 -15.19
N SER A 26 -5.89 23.14 -16.16
CA SER A 26 -4.62 22.46 -15.89
C SER A 26 -3.61 23.37 -15.18
N ASN A 27 -3.49 24.63 -15.63
CA ASN A 27 -2.65 25.64 -14.97
C ASN A 27 -3.12 25.95 -13.54
N CYS A 28 -4.43 26.06 -13.33
CA CYS A 28 -5.01 26.28 -12.01
C CYS A 28 -4.66 25.12 -11.06
N ILE A 29 -4.82 23.87 -11.51
CA ILE A 29 -4.43 22.68 -10.75
C ILE A 29 -2.94 22.72 -10.42
N GLU A 30 -2.07 23.03 -11.38
CA GLU A 30 -0.63 23.10 -11.14
C GLU A 30 -0.26 24.16 -10.09
N ASN A 31 -0.89 25.33 -10.14
CA ASN A 31 -0.68 26.38 -9.15
C ASN A 31 -1.17 25.98 -7.75
N ILE A 32 -2.32 25.29 -7.65
CA ILE A 32 -2.81 24.75 -6.38
C ILE A 32 -1.83 23.72 -5.81
N MET A 33 -1.32 22.80 -6.64
CA MET A 33 -0.36 21.80 -6.20
C MET A 33 0.94 22.43 -5.69
N ARG A 34 1.47 23.46 -6.38
CA ARG A 34 2.63 24.23 -5.90
C ARG A 34 2.37 24.93 -4.57
N LEU A 35 1.17 25.46 -4.37
CA LEU A 35 0.79 26.11 -3.12
C LEU A 35 0.71 25.08 -1.98
N ILE A 36 0.17 23.89 -2.23
CA ILE A 36 0.14 22.79 -1.27
C ILE A 36 1.57 22.36 -0.89
N ASP A 37 2.45 22.16 -1.87
CA ASP A 37 3.86 21.83 -1.62
C ASP A 37 4.54 22.88 -0.74
N LYS A 38 4.32 24.17 -1.03
CA LYS A 38 4.85 25.26 -0.21
C LYS A 38 4.29 25.25 1.21
N LEU A 39 2.98 25.07 1.37
CA LEU A 39 2.34 25.00 2.68
C LEU A 39 2.91 23.83 3.50
N CYS A 40 3.06 22.67 2.89
CA CYS A 40 3.66 21.50 3.52
C CYS A 40 5.12 21.75 3.92
N TYR A 41 5.92 22.42 3.07
CA TYR A 41 7.28 22.80 3.40
C TYR A 41 7.35 23.79 4.58
N ASP A 42 6.47 24.79 4.60
CA ASP A 42 6.38 25.76 5.69
C ASP A 42 6.00 25.03 7.00
N CYS A 43 5.07 24.08 6.96
CA CYS A 43 4.74 23.22 8.09
C CYS A 43 5.94 22.38 8.56
N ALA A 44 6.65 21.71 7.64
CA ALA A 44 7.86 20.96 7.99
C ALA A 44 8.94 21.85 8.61
N THR A 45 9.05 23.10 8.16
CA THR A 45 9.97 24.10 8.74
C THR A 45 9.57 24.46 10.17
N LEU A 46 8.28 24.64 10.45
CA LEU A 46 7.78 24.89 11.80
C LEU A 46 8.08 23.73 12.75
N TYR A 47 8.10 22.49 12.25
CA TYR A 47 8.47 21.30 13.02
C TYR A 47 9.97 20.99 13.03
N GLY A 48 10.80 21.75 12.32
CA GLY A 48 12.25 21.50 12.22
C GLY A 48 12.64 20.29 11.35
N SER A 49 11.71 19.75 10.57
CA SER A 49 11.87 18.57 9.71
C SER A 49 12.07 18.90 8.23
N GLN A 50 12.23 20.18 7.88
CA GLN A 50 12.31 20.66 6.49
C GLN A 50 13.45 20.04 5.67
N LYS A 51 14.51 19.57 6.33
CA LYS A 51 15.63 18.87 5.68
C LYS A 51 15.20 17.55 5.01
N HIS A 52 14.13 16.94 5.50
CA HIS A 52 13.54 15.74 4.92
C HIS A 52 12.51 16.07 3.83
N PHE A 53 11.99 17.30 3.79
CA PHE A 53 10.96 17.68 2.82
C PHE A 53 11.53 17.93 1.41
N ALA A 54 11.05 17.21 0.41
CA ALA A 54 11.38 17.47 -0.98
C ALA A 54 10.47 18.58 -1.54
N LEU A 55 11.00 19.73 -1.93
CA LEU A 55 10.17 20.79 -2.54
C LEU A 55 9.75 20.43 -3.97
N ASP A 56 10.69 19.86 -4.74
CA ASP A 56 10.48 19.52 -6.13
C ASP A 56 9.67 18.22 -6.30
N ARG A 57 9.19 17.98 -7.52
CA ARG A 57 8.55 16.71 -7.90
C ARG A 57 9.53 15.53 -7.97
N THR A 58 10.83 15.82 -8.01
CA THR A 58 11.87 14.79 -8.09
C THR A 58 12.41 14.51 -6.69
N ILE A 59 12.17 13.30 -6.20
CA ILE A 59 12.62 12.89 -4.87
C ILE A 59 14.02 12.27 -4.97
N GLN A 60 15.00 12.87 -4.31
CA GLN A 60 16.34 12.30 -4.17
C GLN A 60 16.34 11.33 -2.97
N PHE A 61 15.81 10.14 -3.20
CA PHE A 61 15.58 9.15 -2.14
C PHE A 61 16.86 8.75 -1.39
N SER A 62 18.01 8.69 -2.07
CA SER A 62 19.31 8.38 -1.46
C SER A 62 19.80 9.40 -0.43
N LYS A 63 19.16 10.57 -0.33
CA LYS A 63 19.48 11.62 0.65
C LYS A 63 18.49 11.68 1.81
N GLN A 64 17.50 10.79 1.86
CA GLN A 64 16.47 10.78 2.90
C GLN A 64 17.02 10.09 4.15
N GLU A 65 17.36 10.89 5.16
CA GLU A 65 17.88 10.42 6.45
C GLU A 65 16.79 9.77 7.32
N ASN A 66 15.51 10.09 7.11
CA ASN A 66 14.37 9.54 7.85
C ASN A 66 13.85 8.20 7.28
N HIS A 67 14.76 7.43 6.67
CA HIS A 67 14.51 6.11 6.11
C HIS A 67 15.59 5.13 6.55
N ARG A 68 15.16 4.05 7.21
CA ARG A 68 15.98 2.90 7.57
C ARG A 68 15.68 1.75 6.60
N HIS A 69 16.59 1.57 5.64
CA HIS A 69 16.53 0.49 4.67
C HIS A 69 17.08 -0.81 5.27
N LEU A 70 16.35 -1.90 5.09
CA LEU A 70 16.84 -3.25 5.34
C LEU A 70 17.42 -3.79 4.04
N ASN A 71 18.72 -4.09 4.04
CA ASN A 71 19.35 -4.70 2.87
C ASN A 71 18.65 -6.04 2.54
N ASP A 72 18.10 -6.14 1.34
CA ASP A 72 17.51 -7.35 0.75
C ASP A 72 16.32 -7.96 1.54
N ILE A 73 15.25 -7.18 1.78
CA ILE A 73 13.98 -7.67 2.37
C ILE A 73 13.24 -8.77 1.59
N ARG A 74 13.67 -9.12 0.37
CA ARG A 74 13.06 -10.17 -0.48
C ARG A 74 14.06 -11.26 -0.87
N THR A 75 14.90 -11.65 0.07
CA THR A 75 15.83 -12.78 -0.05
C THR A 75 15.12 -14.12 -0.17
N ASP A 76 15.87 -15.14 -0.57
CA ASP A 76 15.43 -16.54 -0.48
C ASP A 76 14.98 -16.91 0.94
N GLU A 77 15.58 -16.32 1.97
CA GLU A 77 15.18 -16.53 3.36
C GLU A 77 13.76 -16.00 3.63
N TRP A 78 13.42 -14.82 3.10
CA TRP A 78 12.06 -14.28 3.18
C TRP A 78 11.05 -15.22 2.51
N PHE A 79 11.38 -15.77 1.33
CA PHE A 79 10.53 -16.75 0.65
C PHE A 79 10.41 -18.05 1.44
N ASN A 80 11.50 -18.54 2.03
CA ASN A 80 11.52 -19.76 2.84
C ASN A 80 10.66 -19.61 4.09
N ILE A 81 10.73 -18.47 4.78
CA ILE A 81 9.88 -18.17 5.94
C ILE A 81 8.40 -18.22 5.55
N ARG A 82 8.03 -17.58 4.44
CA ARG A 82 6.64 -17.56 3.97
C ARG A 82 6.16 -18.91 3.44
N ALA A 83 7.06 -19.76 2.95
CA ALA A 83 6.72 -21.13 2.56
C ALA A 83 6.30 -22.00 3.76
N THR A 84 6.68 -21.62 4.99
CA THR A 84 6.21 -22.28 6.22
C THR A 84 4.83 -21.81 6.69
N ALA A 85 4.28 -20.77 6.05
CA ALA A 85 3.00 -20.19 6.44
C ALA A 85 1.84 -21.04 5.94
N THR A 86 0.88 -21.31 6.83
CA THR A 86 -0.45 -21.81 6.41
C THR A 86 -1.23 -20.66 5.76
N VAL A 87 -1.15 -19.48 6.36
CA VAL A 87 -1.80 -18.26 5.89
C VAL A 87 -0.80 -17.11 5.91
N THR A 88 -0.81 -16.24 4.90
CA THR A 88 -0.08 -14.96 4.96
C THR A 88 -1.03 -13.80 5.23
N GLY A 89 -0.53 -12.69 5.79
CA GLY A 89 -1.34 -11.48 6.07
C GLY A 89 -2.22 -11.07 4.88
N SER A 90 -1.64 -11.00 3.69
CA SER A 90 -2.37 -10.69 2.43
C SER A 90 -3.38 -11.73 1.96
N THR A 91 -3.39 -12.93 2.54
CA THR A 91 -4.33 -14.01 2.21
C THR A 91 -5.38 -14.25 3.29
N LEU A 92 -5.33 -13.52 4.40
CA LEU A 92 -6.30 -13.63 5.49
C LEU A 92 -7.73 -13.43 5.01
N ASN A 93 -7.96 -12.48 4.10
CA ASN A 93 -9.30 -12.26 3.55
C ASN A 93 -9.87 -13.51 2.85
N ALA A 94 -9.04 -14.26 2.13
CA ALA A 94 -9.45 -15.52 1.51
C ALA A 94 -9.63 -16.64 2.55
N ALA A 95 -8.72 -16.74 3.51
CA ALA A 95 -8.78 -17.74 4.59
C ALA A 95 -10.03 -17.57 5.47
N LEU A 96 -10.54 -16.35 5.63
CA LEU A 96 -11.72 -16.01 6.42
C LEU A 96 -13.05 -16.18 5.65
N GLY A 97 -13.00 -16.64 4.41
CA GLY A 97 -14.20 -16.76 3.59
C GLY A 97 -14.78 -15.41 3.13
N LEU A 98 -13.97 -14.35 3.07
CA LEU A 98 -14.38 -12.99 2.69
C LEU A 98 -14.02 -12.62 1.25
N ASP A 99 -13.50 -13.58 0.48
CA ASP A 99 -13.22 -13.44 -0.96
C ASP A 99 -14.25 -14.25 -1.79
N THR A 100 -14.04 -14.40 -3.10
CA THR A 100 -14.89 -15.25 -3.95
C THR A 100 -14.83 -16.72 -3.53
N LEU A 101 -15.93 -17.46 -3.72
CA LEU A 101 -15.98 -18.91 -3.45
C LEU A 101 -14.85 -19.68 -4.14
N LYS A 102 -14.44 -19.25 -5.33
CA LYS A 102 -13.32 -19.84 -6.07
C LYS A 102 -11.99 -19.60 -5.35
N SER A 103 -11.70 -18.36 -4.94
CA SER A 103 -10.47 -18.03 -4.19
C SER A 103 -10.39 -18.82 -2.88
N GLN A 104 -11.53 -18.98 -2.20
CA GLN A 104 -11.63 -19.72 -0.94
C GLN A 104 -11.34 -21.21 -1.16
N GLN A 105 -11.95 -21.83 -2.16
CA GLN A 105 -11.69 -23.23 -2.49
C GLN A 105 -10.23 -23.45 -2.88
N GLU A 106 -9.65 -22.56 -3.68
CA GLU A 106 -8.24 -22.66 -4.07
C GLU A 106 -7.30 -22.50 -2.86
N HIS A 107 -7.61 -21.60 -1.92
CA HIS A 107 -6.86 -21.48 -0.66
C HIS A 107 -6.97 -22.75 0.18
N TYR A 108 -8.19 -23.28 0.35
CA TYR A 108 -8.46 -24.49 1.11
C TYR A 108 -7.73 -25.70 0.52
N ASP A 109 -7.81 -25.90 -0.80
CA ASP A 109 -7.13 -26.99 -1.49
C ASP A 109 -5.62 -26.89 -1.28
N CYS A 110 -5.02 -25.70 -1.42
CA CYS A 110 -3.59 -25.53 -1.18
C CYS A 110 -3.17 -25.88 0.25
N VAL A 111 -3.95 -25.43 1.24
CA VAL A 111 -3.63 -25.63 2.66
C VAL A 111 -3.87 -27.08 3.11
N LYS A 112 -5.00 -27.68 2.72
CA LYS A 112 -5.40 -29.02 3.19
C LYS A 112 -4.79 -30.15 2.38
N SER A 113 -4.84 -30.05 1.05
CA SER A 113 -4.43 -31.14 0.16
C SER A 113 -2.94 -31.10 -0.17
N GLY A 114 -2.23 -30.05 0.24
CA GLY A 114 -0.82 -29.82 -0.12
C GLY A 114 -0.64 -29.56 -1.62
N THR A 115 -1.73 -29.27 -2.34
CA THR A 115 -1.67 -28.91 -3.76
C THR A 115 -0.83 -27.64 -3.89
N LYS A 116 0.20 -27.68 -4.75
CA LYS A 116 1.01 -26.49 -5.02
C LYS A 116 0.11 -25.36 -5.49
N ARG A 117 0.30 -24.17 -4.92
CA ARG A 117 -0.35 -22.95 -5.42
C ARG A 117 -0.15 -22.88 -6.92
N LYS A 118 -1.25 -22.66 -7.66
CA LYS A 118 -1.17 -22.38 -9.08
C LYS A 118 -0.26 -21.18 -9.28
N GLU A 119 0.60 -21.25 -10.28
CA GLU A 119 1.38 -20.09 -10.66
C GLU A 119 0.44 -18.92 -11.00
N PRO A 120 0.77 -17.69 -10.57
CA PRO A 120 -0.05 -16.54 -10.90
C PRO A 120 -0.15 -16.40 -12.43
N SER A 121 -1.33 -16.04 -12.92
CA SER A 121 -1.49 -15.79 -14.36
C SER A 121 -0.58 -14.65 -14.81
N PRO A 122 -0.22 -14.56 -16.10
CA PRO A 122 0.64 -13.48 -16.61
C PRO A 122 0.12 -12.07 -16.24
N GLN A 123 -1.21 -11.89 -16.25
CA GLN A 123 -1.86 -10.64 -15.85
C GLN A 123 -1.71 -10.34 -14.36
N VAL A 124 -1.66 -11.35 -13.49
CA VAL A 124 -1.42 -11.17 -12.06
C VAL A 124 0.06 -10.87 -11.82
N MET A 125 0.96 -11.56 -12.53
CA MET A 125 2.40 -11.28 -12.47
C MET A 125 2.73 -9.85 -12.87
N GLU A 126 2.12 -9.32 -13.93
CA GLU A 126 2.29 -7.93 -14.36
C GLU A 126 1.91 -6.94 -13.24
N LYS A 127 0.81 -7.22 -12.52
CA LYS A 127 0.38 -6.41 -11.37
C LYS A 127 1.36 -6.46 -10.20
N ILE A 128 1.90 -7.65 -9.91
CA ILE A 128 2.89 -7.84 -8.84
C ILE A 128 4.18 -7.09 -9.16
N VAL A 129 4.67 -7.21 -10.40
CA VAL A 129 5.88 -6.50 -10.88
C VAL A 129 5.66 -4.99 -10.83
N TYR A 130 4.53 -4.51 -11.34
CA TYR A 130 4.19 -3.09 -11.29
C TYR A 130 4.16 -2.56 -9.85
N GLY A 131 3.51 -3.28 -8.93
CA GLY A 131 3.45 -2.89 -7.52
C GLY A 131 4.85 -2.79 -6.92
N THR A 132 5.67 -3.82 -7.13
CA THR A 132 7.05 -3.90 -6.65
C THR A 132 7.92 -2.76 -7.17
N GLN A 133 7.83 -2.43 -8.46
CA GLN A 133 8.63 -1.36 -9.04
C GLN A 133 8.24 0.03 -8.52
N ASN A 134 6.98 0.21 -8.10
CA ASN A 134 6.48 1.49 -7.63
C ASN A 134 6.57 1.67 -6.10
N GLU A 135 6.84 0.60 -5.35
CA GLU A 135 6.97 0.63 -3.89
C GLU A 135 8.01 1.65 -3.42
N ILE A 136 9.19 1.67 -4.05
CA ILE A 136 10.25 2.64 -3.73
C ILE A 136 9.80 4.09 -3.94
N HIS A 137 8.97 4.36 -4.94
CA HIS A 137 8.43 5.70 -5.19
C HIS A 137 7.37 6.09 -4.16
N ALA A 138 6.58 5.11 -3.71
CA ALA A 138 5.62 5.29 -2.63
C ALA A 138 6.33 5.59 -1.30
N VAL A 139 7.36 4.81 -0.94
CA VAL A 139 8.19 5.05 0.25
C VAL A 139 8.87 6.41 0.15
N ALA A 140 9.49 6.73 -0.99
CA ALA A 140 10.11 8.03 -1.22
C ALA A 140 9.12 9.18 -1.03
N THR A 141 7.88 9.04 -1.50
CA THR A 141 6.82 10.02 -1.30
C THR A 141 6.42 10.14 0.17
N ALA A 142 6.28 9.01 0.88
CA ALA A 142 5.97 9.01 2.30
C ALA A 142 7.04 9.76 3.11
N VAL A 143 8.31 9.40 2.96
CA VAL A 143 9.40 9.97 3.77
C VAL A 143 9.70 11.43 3.42
N SER A 144 9.49 11.85 2.16
CA SER A 144 9.89 13.19 1.71
C SER A 144 8.77 14.22 1.60
N LYS A 145 7.50 13.79 1.56
CA LYS A 145 6.35 14.71 1.41
C LYS A 145 5.35 14.61 2.56
N VAL A 146 5.19 13.42 3.14
CA VAL A 146 4.14 13.15 4.11
C VAL A 146 4.66 13.20 5.54
N MET A 147 5.64 12.36 5.87
CA MET A 147 6.20 12.25 7.22
C MET A 147 6.76 13.56 7.77
N PRO A 148 7.50 14.39 7.02
CA PRO A 148 8.03 15.63 7.58
C PRO A 148 6.94 16.58 8.09
N VAL A 149 5.71 16.47 7.56
CA VAL A 149 4.58 17.34 7.92
C VAL A 149 3.74 16.74 9.05
N PHE A 150 3.42 15.45 8.95
CA PHE A 150 2.46 14.79 9.84
C PHE A 150 3.11 13.98 10.96
N PHE A 151 4.34 13.53 10.76
CA PHE A 151 5.10 12.66 11.66
C PHE A 151 6.58 13.09 11.72
N PRO A 152 6.87 14.36 12.08
CA PRO A 152 8.20 14.96 11.90
C PRO A 152 9.32 14.28 12.71
N ASN A 153 8.97 13.56 13.78
CA ASN A 153 9.91 12.91 14.69
C ASN A 153 10.03 11.39 14.46
N LEU A 154 9.34 10.87 13.44
CA LEU A 154 9.36 9.43 13.13
C LEU A 154 10.25 9.18 11.91
N ILE A 155 10.83 7.99 11.87
CA ILE A 155 11.55 7.44 10.72
C ILE A 155 10.74 6.28 10.13
N PHE A 156 10.82 6.09 8.82
CA PHE A 156 10.28 4.89 8.19
C PHE A 156 11.32 3.79 8.27
N SER A 157 10.95 2.64 8.83
CA SER A 157 11.77 1.43 8.83
C SER A 157 11.11 0.37 7.97
N GLU A 158 11.86 -0.24 7.07
CA GLU A 158 11.41 -1.49 6.45
C GLU A 158 11.31 -2.59 7.51
N GLU A 159 10.43 -3.56 7.29
CA GLU A 159 10.16 -4.66 8.21
C GLU A 159 10.40 -6.03 7.54
N TRP A 160 10.86 -6.99 8.34
CA TRP A 160 10.94 -8.39 7.92
C TRP A 160 9.57 -9.09 8.03
N CYS A 161 9.53 -10.37 7.65
CA CYS A 161 8.40 -11.23 7.97
C CYS A 161 8.32 -11.51 9.48
N ILE A 162 7.14 -11.36 10.05
CA ILE A 162 6.80 -11.74 11.42
C ILE A 162 5.97 -13.02 11.39
N LYS A 163 6.45 -14.04 12.10
CA LYS A 163 5.67 -15.27 12.34
C LYS A 163 4.79 -15.08 13.57
N THR A 164 3.50 -15.34 13.40
CA THR A 164 2.56 -15.43 14.52
C THR A 164 1.78 -16.73 14.40
N GLU A 165 1.16 -17.13 15.50
CA GLU A 165 0.33 -18.32 15.56
C GLU A 165 -1.04 -17.96 16.10
N SER A 166 -2.09 -18.40 15.41
CA SER A 166 -3.45 -18.34 15.93
C SER A 166 -4.03 -19.72 15.90
N ASN A 167 -4.28 -20.29 17.09
CA ASN A 167 -4.94 -21.59 17.25
C ASN A 167 -4.31 -22.74 16.43
N GLY A 168 -2.99 -22.87 16.43
CA GLY A 168 -2.29 -23.91 15.66
C GLY A 168 -2.08 -23.58 14.18
N VAL A 169 -2.58 -22.45 13.69
CA VAL A 169 -2.36 -21.98 12.33
C VAL A 169 -1.17 -21.02 12.31
N CYS A 170 -0.13 -21.39 11.57
CA CYS A 170 1.02 -20.53 11.33
C CYS A 170 0.64 -19.41 10.35
N ILE A 171 0.72 -18.15 10.82
CA ILE A 171 0.44 -16.97 10.03
C ILE A 171 1.75 -16.19 9.84
N VAL A 172 2.09 -15.86 8.59
CA VAL A 172 3.24 -15.00 8.28
C VAL A 172 2.77 -13.65 7.78
N ILE A 173 3.17 -12.60 8.47
CA ILE A 173 2.79 -11.22 8.21
C ILE A 173 4.05 -10.47 7.77
N SER A 174 3.93 -9.61 6.76
CA SER A 174 5.07 -8.88 6.20
C SER A 174 4.56 -7.48 5.89
N PRO A 175 4.55 -6.58 6.88
CA PRO A 175 4.25 -5.17 6.67
C PRO A 175 5.22 -4.59 5.63
N ASP A 176 4.78 -3.59 4.86
CA ASP A 176 5.67 -2.90 3.93
C ASP A 176 6.69 -2.01 4.67
N GLY A 177 6.36 -1.63 5.92
CA GLY A 177 7.29 -1.04 6.87
C GLY A 177 6.60 -0.63 8.16
N SER A 178 7.26 0.22 8.94
CA SER A 178 6.74 0.82 10.15
C SER A 178 7.26 2.24 10.34
N PHE A 179 6.54 3.04 11.13
CA PHE A 179 7.06 4.29 11.65
C PHE A 179 7.59 4.05 13.06
N VAL A 180 8.82 4.51 13.29
CA VAL A 180 9.58 4.28 14.51
C VAL A 180 10.03 5.63 15.07
N GLU A 181 9.99 5.77 16.39
CA GLU A 181 10.60 6.92 17.06
C GLU A 181 12.12 6.72 17.13
N GLU A 182 12.89 7.67 16.59
CA GLU A 182 14.35 7.51 16.42
C GLU A 182 15.09 7.34 17.75
N GLU A 183 14.68 8.06 18.79
CA GLU A 183 15.36 8.05 20.09
C GLU A 183 15.14 6.76 20.88
N THR A 184 13.93 6.20 20.81
CA THR A 184 13.52 5.03 21.61
C THR A 184 13.54 3.73 20.82
N GLU A 185 13.71 3.81 19.49
CA GLU A 185 13.52 2.72 18.54
C GLU A 185 12.18 1.99 18.69
N THR A 186 11.17 2.69 19.23
CA THR A 186 9.86 2.10 19.47
C THR A 186 8.98 2.24 18.23
N THR A 187 8.54 1.11 17.70
CA THR A 187 7.55 1.07 16.62
C THR A 187 6.24 1.70 17.11
N THR A 188 5.80 2.74 16.40
CA THR A 188 4.62 3.52 16.78
C THR A 188 3.42 3.20 15.89
N MET A 189 3.67 2.88 14.62
CA MET A 189 2.63 2.68 13.61
C MET A 189 3.12 1.68 12.56
N ALA A 190 2.26 0.77 12.12
CA ALA A 190 2.53 -0.10 10.97
C ALA A 190 2.34 0.69 9.65
N VAL A 191 2.96 0.25 8.55
CA VAL A 191 2.77 0.88 7.23
C VAL A 191 2.42 -0.19 6.20
N GLU A 192 1.36 0.09 5.44
CA GLU A 192 0.91 -0.74 4.32
C GLU A 192 0.84 0.13 3.06
N ILE A 193 1.51 -0.31 2.00
CA ILE A 193 1.67 0.42 0.75
C ILE A 193 0.98 -0.34 -0.38
N LYS A 194 0.21 0.39 -1.19
CA LYS A 194 -0.39 -0.14 -2.42
C LYS A 194 -0.13 0.76 -3.59
N SER A 195 0.24 0.13 -4.70
CA SER A 195 0.38 0.78 -6.01
C SER A 195 -0.59 0.10 -6.97
N PRO A 196 -1.86 0.57 -7.05
CA PRO A 196 -2.88 -0.09 -7.86
C PRO A 196 -2.49 -0.10 -9.32
N PHE A 197 -2.62 -1.26 -9.97
CA PHE A 197 -2.37 -1.35 -11.40
C PHE A 197 -3.30 -0.41 -12.19
N PRO A 198 -2.80 0.32 -13.20
CA PRO A 198 -3.59 1.26 -13.99
C PRO A 198 -4.82 0.62 -14.64
N ALA A 199 -5.82 1.43 -14.93
CA ALA A 199 -7.01 0.98 -15.64
C ALA A 199 -6.64 0.49 -17.05
N GLN A 200 -7.31 -0.55 -17.54
CA GLN A 200 -7.19 -0.91 -18.95
C GLN A 200 -7.82 0.17 -19.84
N PRO A 201 -7.34 0.36 -21.08
CA PRO A 201 -7.93 1.31 -22.02
C PRO A 201 -9.45 1.12 -22.13
N GLY A 202 -10.20 2.20 -21.96
CA GLY A 202 -11.68 2.17 -22.02
C GLY A 202 -12.38 1.81 -20.70
N THR A 203 -11.64 1.53 -19.62
CA THR A 203 -12.20 1.35 -18.28
C THR A 203 -11.78 2.50 -17.36
N TYR A 204 -12.71 3.00 -16.55
CA TYR A 204 -12.39 3.94 -15.49
C TYR A 204 -12.10 3.17 -14.20
N LYS A 205 -10.90 3.36 -13.66
CA LYS A 205 -10.52 2.94 -12.31
C LYS A 205 -9.74 4.09 -11.69
N PRO A 206 -10.12 4.57 -10.49
CA PRO A 206 -9.33 5.57 -9.78
C PRO A 206 -7.87 5.10 -9.64
N PRO A 207 -6.88 5.99 -9.84
CA PRO A 207 -5.48 5.61 -9.77
C PRO A 207 -5.04 5.27 -8.33
N ILE A 208 -5.78 5.77 -7.34
CA ILE A 208 -5.56 5.56 -5.91
C ILE A 208 -6.85 5.17 -5.20
N TYR A 209 -6.72 4.66 -3.97
CA TYR A 209 -7.85 4.38 -3.09
C TYR A 209 -8.15 5.60 -2.20
N HIS A 210 -9.39 6.10 -2.22
CA HIS A 210 -9.82 7.19 -1.32
C HIS A 210 -10.37 6.69 0.02
N LYS A 211 -10.49 5.37 0.18
CA LYS A 211 -10.82 4.67 1.42
C LYS A 211 -10.11 3.33 1.39
N VAL A 212 -9.76 2.76 2.54
CA VAL A 212 -9.19 1.42 2.61
C VAL A 212 -10.20 0.41 2.07
N PRO A 213 -9.87 -0.35 1.00
CA PRO A 213 -10.73 -1.42 0.54
C PRO A 213 -10.95 -2.47 1.63
N THR A 214 -12.21 -2.90 1.81
CA THR A 214 -12.60 -3.83 2.89
C THR A 214 -11.78 -5.12 2.90
N TYR A 215 -11.36 -5.61 1.73
CA TYR A 215 -10.57 -6.84 1.64
C TYR A 215 -9.14 -6.71 2.20
N TYR A 216 -8.63 -5.48 2.42
CA TYR A 216 -7.37 -5.26 3.14
C TYR A 216 -7.55 -5.17 4.65
N VAL A 217 -8.78 -5.07 5.17
CA VAL A 217 -9.03 -4.91 6.62
C VAL A 217 -8.40 -6.05 7.44
N PRO A 218 -8.55 -7.34 7.08
CA PRO A 218 -7.90 -8.42 7.81
C PRO A 218 -6.36 -8.33 7.77
N GLN A 219 -5.80 -7.87 6.65
CA GLN A 219 -4.36 -7.72 6.49
C GLN A 219 -3.83 -6.62 7.41
N ILE A 220 -4.39 -5.41 7.37
CA ILE A 220 -3.91 -4.28 8.18
C ILE A 220 -4.08 -4.53 9.69
N LEU A 221 -5.16 -5.21 10.11
CA LEU A 221 -5.36 -5.59 11.52
C LEU A 221 -4.31 -6.60 11.96
N SER A 222 -3.93 -7.52 11.07
CA SER A 222 -2.87 -8.49 11.37
C SER A 222 -1.50 -7.83 11.50
N GLU A 223 -1.19 -6.84 10.67
CA GLU A 223 0.07 -6.08 10.73
C GLU A 223 0.17 -5.28 12.02
N MET A 224 -0.90 -4.58 12.42
CA MET A 224 -0.98 -3.89 13.71
C MET A 224 -0.80 -4.86 14.89
N TYR A 225 -1.46 -6.02 14.84
CA TYR A 225 -1.32 -7.05 15.87
C TYR A 225 0.10 -7.62 15.94
N ALA A 226 0.72 -7.90 14.79
CA ALA A 226 2.06 -8.49 14.72
C ALA A 226 3.16 -7.53 15.20
N LEU A 227 3.03 -6.24 14.89
CA LEU A 227 3.94 -5.19 15.35
C LEU A 227 3.59 -4.67 16.75
N ASN A 228 2.49 -5.13 17.36
CA ASN A 228 1.99 -4.68 18.66
C ASN A 228 1.79 -3.14 18.72
N VAL A 229 1.10 -2.60 17.71
CA VAL A 229 0.79 -1.18 17.58
C VAL A 229 -0.72 -0.95 17.46
N GLU A 230 -1.19 0.22 17.88
CA GLU A 230 -2.61 0.58 17.84
C GLU A 230 -3.04 1.25 16.53
N SER A 231 -2.12 1.50 15.61
CA SER A 231 -2.39 2.25 14.39
C SER A 231 -1.59 1.77 13.19
N LEU A 232 -2.12 2.06 12.00
CA LEU A 232 -1.49 1.80 10.71
C LEU A 232 -1.66 2.96 9.74
N PHE A 233 -0.61 3.22 8.96
CA PHE A 233 -0.58 4.15 7.86
C PHE A 233 -0.79 3.40 6.53
N PHE A 234 -1.97 3.55 5.94
CA PHE A 234 -2.28 2.97 4.64
C PHE A 234 -1.99 4.00 3.53
N LEU A 235 -0.95 3.73 2.74
CA LEU A 235 -0.51 4.58 1.65
C LEU A 235 -0.91 3.96 0.31
N CYS A 236 -1.60 4.73 -0.54
CA CYS A 236 -1.93 4.31 -1.89
C CYS A 236 -1.29 5.26 -2.89
N TYR A 237 -0.32 4.76 -3.63
CA TYR A 237 0.53 5.53 -4.54
C TYR A 237 0.14 5.28 -6.01
N SER A 238 0.09 6.37 -6.77
CA SER A 238 0.20 6.40 -8.22
C SER A 238 1.18 7.49 -8.62
N GLN A 239 1.61 7.49 -9.88
CA GLN A 239 2.52 8.52 -10.38
C GLN A 239 1.88 9.92 -10.36
N GLU A 240 0.55 9.99 -10.51
CA GLU A 240 -0.21 11.24 -10.58
C GLU A 240 -0.64 11.75 -9.21
N SER A 241 -0.81 10.86 -8.24
CA SER A 241 -1.40 11.19 -6.94
C SER A 241 -1.07 10.16 -5.87
N THR A 242 -1.13 10.57 -4.61
CA THR A 242 -0.98 9.67 -3.47
C THR A 242 -2.07 9.98 -2.46
N SER A 243 -2.74 8.96 -1.94
CA SER A 243 -3.57 9.07 -0.75
C SER A 243 -2.90 8.40 0.42
N ALA A 244 -3.13 8.96 1.60
CA ALA A 244 -2.66 8.39 2.84
C ALA A 244 -3.80 8.40 3.86
N MET A 245 -3.97 7.30 4.58
CA MET A 245 -5.06 7.08 5.51
C MET A 245 -4.51 6.52 6.81
N HIS A 246 -4.82 7.18 7.92
CA HIS A 246 -4.47 6.71 9.25
C HIS A 246 -5.64 5.86 9.80
N THR A 247 -5.37 4.59 10.11
CA THR A 247 -6.34 3.65 10.66
C THR A 247 -5.94 3.21 12.07
N HIS A 248 -6.91 2.76 12.85
CA HIS A 248 -6.71 2.29 14.22
C HIS A 248 -7.05 0.82 14.33
N PHE A 249 -6.40 0.15 15.26
CA PHE A 249 -6.66 -1.23 15.57
C PHE A 249 -8.05 -1.39 16.18
N ASP A 250 -8.80 -2.35 15.65
CA ASP A 250 -10.14 -2.69 16.12
C ASP A 250 -10.09 -4.09 16.76
N ALA A 251 -9.98 -4.13 18.08
CA ALA A 251 -9.93 -5.38 18.83
C ALA A 251 -11.25 -6.17 18.74
N ASP A 252 -12.38 -5.47 18.64
CA ASP A 252 -13.70 -6.08 18.54
C ASP A 252 -13.90 -6.77 17.18
N LEU A 253 -13.27 -6.26 16.14
CA LEU A 253 -13.20 -6.89 14.83
C LEU A 253 -12.11 -7.98 14.76
N TRP A 254 -10.92 -7.72 15.31
CA TRP A 254 -9.79 -8.65 15.23
C TRP A 254 -10.02 -9.94 16.04
N CYS A 255 -10.48 -9.84 17.28
CA CYS A 255 -10.57 -10.99 18.18
C CYS A 255 -11.49 -12.11 17.67
N PRO A 256 -12.69 -11.83 17.13
CA PRO A 256 -13.52 -12.85 16.49
C PRO A 256 -12.91 -13.37 15.18
N THR A 257 -12.26 -12.48 14.42
CA THR A 257 -11.65 -12.80 13.12
C THR A 257 -10.49 -13.78 13.30
N SER A 258 -9.57 -13.51 14.22
CA SER A 258 -8.40 -14.35 14.49
C SER A 258 -8.79 -15.74 15.00
N LYS A 259 -9.91 -15.85 15.74
CA LYS A 259 -10.50 -17.14 16.17
C LYS A 259 -11.06 -17.95 15.01
N LYS A 260 -11.66 -17.32 13.99
CA LYS A 260 -12.22 -18.02 12.82
C LYS A 260 -11.17 -18.69 11.94
N ILE A 261 -9.94 -18.15 11.92
CA ILE A 261 -8.81 -18.77 11.21
C ILE A 261 -8.58 -20.23 11.66
N LYS A 262 -8.96 -20.57 12.90
CA LYS A 262 -8.99 -21.96 13.40
C LYS A 262 -10.00 -22.86 12.69
N ALA A 263 -11.25 -22.42 12.55
CA ALA A 263 -12.36 -23.32 12.16
C ALA A 263 -12.24 -23.79 10.71
N ASP A 264 -11.70 -22.93 9.84
CA ASP A 264 -11.60 -23.23 8.41
C ASP A 264 -10.28 -23.95 8.05
N CYS A 265 -9.25 -23.86 8.91
CA CYS A 265 -7.94 -24.49 8.70
C CYS A 265 -7.65 -25.70 9.60
N ALA A 266 -8.25 -25.79 10.79
CA ALA A 266 -8.10 -26.91 11.72
C ALA A 266 -9.28 -27.88 11.55
N PHE A 267 -9.24 -28.67 10.49
CA PHE A 267 -9.99 -29.92 10.44
C PHE A 267 -9.03 -31.01 10.88
N GLU A 268 -9.28 -31.57 12.08
CA GLU A 268 -8.64 -32.79 12.53
C GLU A 268 -8.81 -33.85 11.44
N ARG A 269 -7.69 -34.52 11.08
CA ARG A 269 -7.77 -35.75 10.30
C ARG A 269 -8.45 -36.76 11.21
N GLU A 270 -9.74 -37.00 10.99
CA GLU A 270 -10.35 -38.24 11.45
C GLU A 270 -9.68 -39.36 10.64
N ASP A 271 -8.80 -40.11 11.32
CA ASP A 271 -8.21 -41.36 10.83
C ASP A 271 -9.28 -42.45 10.65
#